data_AF-A0A1H2ZWP8-F1
#
_entry.id   AF-A0A1H2ZWP8-F1
#
_cell.length_a   1.000
_cell.length_b   1.000
_cell.length_c   1.000
_cell.angle_alpha   90.00
_cell.angle_beta   90.00
_cell.angle_gamma   90.00
#
_symmetry.space_group_name_H-M   'P 1'
#
loop_
_entity.id
_entity.type
_entity.pdbx_description
1 polymer ?
#
loop_
_entity_poly.entity_id
_entity_poly.type
_entity_poly.pdbx_seq_one_letter_code
_entity_poly.pdbx_strand_id
1 'polypeptide(L)'
;MAPRDDADRLTTAAKRPEITEDMRANARANPNSWLYVIDEAFDPNGPVPSWAVVGAYPVNGAGDIVEDFHPNDRYRPSPQALGFPKPSSDLERLLQLVYTKHRPAEDLPAAILDSTLFVYAMSPIQRTVIGFHDPDGRVLVPAYTSKSMVPREWPHARAVVGRDIVKLLAGHPVAINPHDLVTAVVPAEHLIRAIADEER
;
A
#
# COMPACT_ATOMS: atom_id res chain seq x y z
N MET A 1 -24.28 6.30 -8.93
CA MET A 1 -23.35 5.51 -9.77
C MET A 1 -22.96 4.32 -8.91
N ALA A 2 -23.41 3.11 -9.26
CA ALA A 2 -23.31 1.93 -8.40
C ALA A 2 -21.83 1.62 -8.05
N PRO A 3 -21.55 1.06 -6.85
CA PRO A 3 -20.23 0.52 -6.57
C PRO A 3 -20.02 -0.60 -7.58
N ARG A 4 -19.03 -0.43 -8.46
CA ARG A 4 -18.55 -1.53 -9.28
C ARG A 4 -17.91 -2.52 -8.33
N ASP A 5 -18.34 -3.77 -8.39
CA ASP A 5 -17.76 -4.91 -7.69
C ASP A 5 -16.23 -4.95 -7.90
N ASP A 6 -15.47 -4.31 -7.01
CA ASP A 6 -14.01 -4.40 -6.96
C ASP A 6 -13.55 -5.80 -6.53
N ALA A 7 -14.46 -6.60 -5.94
CA ALA A 7 -14.22 -7.98 -5.57
C ALA A 7 -14.02 -8.91 -6.78
N ASP A 8 -14.60 -8.57 -7.95
CA ASP A 8 -14.59 -9.45 -9.13
C ASP A 8 -13.41 -9.17 -10.08
N ARG A 9 -12.58 -8.17 -9.77
CA ARG A 9 -11.30 -7.90 -10.48
C ARG A 9 -10.08 -8.56 -9.83
N LEU A 10 -10.22 -9.11 -8.63
CA LEU A 10 -9.14 -9.75 -7.88
C LEU A 10 -8.89 -11.22 -8.28
N THR A 11 -9.65 -11.76 -9.24
CA THR A 11 -9.59 -13.18 -9.63
C THR A 11 -8.79 -13.45 -10.91
N THR A 12 -8.19 -12.44 -11.56
CA THR A 12 -7.42 -12.66 -12.79
C THR A 12 -6.10 -11.90 -12.82
N ALA A 13 -5.06 -12.42 -12.17
CA ALA A 13 -3.66 -12.38 -12.63
C ALA A 13 -2.66 -13.07 -11.68
N ALA A 14 -2.96 -14.25 -11.13
CA ALA A 14 -1.86 -15.18 -10.86
C ALA A 14 -1.47 -15.81 -12.20
N LYS A 15 -0.76 -15.05 -13.04
CA LYS A 15 -0.07 -15.62 -14.20
C LYS A 15 0.82 -16.71 -13.61
N ARG A 16 0.64 -17.97 -14.01
CA ARG A 16 1.45 -19.10 -13.50
C ARG A 16 2.92 -18.64 -13.46
N PRO A 17 3.59 -18.70 -12.30
CA PRO A 17 4.95 -18.19 -12.18
C PRO A 17 5.85 -18.85 -13.21
N GLU A 18 6.62 -18.05 -13.93
CA GLU A 18 7.55 -18.56 -14.94
C GLU A 18 8.63 -19.41 -14.27
N ILE A 19 8.86 -20.60 -14.80
CA ILE A 19 9.87 -21.53 -14.27
C ILE A 19 11.25 -21.11 -14.77
N THR A 20 12.04 -20.50 -13.89
CA THR A 20 13.42 -20.05 -14.18
C THR A 20 14.42 -21.21 -14.20
N GLU A 21 15.63 -20.97 -14.70
CA GLU A 21 16.69 -22.00 -14.68
C GLU A 21 17.14 -22.32 -13.25
N ASP A 22 17.19 -21.33 -12.36
CA ASP A 22 17.52 -21.54 -10.94
C ASP A 22 16.48 -22.42 -10.26
N MET A 23 15.20 -22.23 -10.59
CA MET A 23 14.12 -23.12 -10.14
C MET A 23 14.34 -24.56 -10.61
N ARG A 24 14.72 -24.77 -11.88
CA ARG A 24 15.04 -26.10 -12.42
C ARG A 24 16.27 -26.71 -11.75
N ALA A 25 17.30 -25.92 -11.47
CA ALA A 25 18.49 -26.38 -10.76
C ALA A 25 18.15 -26.83 -9.33
N ASN A 26 17.31 -26.07 -8.62
CA ASN A 26 16.84 -26.43 -7.28
C ASN A 26 16.00 -27.71 -7.29
N ALA A 27 15.11 -27.88 -8.28
CA ALA A 27 14.31 -29.09 -8.45
C ALA A 27 15.18 -30.33 -8.70
N ARG A 28 16.22 -30.21 -9.55
CA ARG A 28 17.20 -31.29 -9.81
C ARG A 28 17.98 -31.69 -8.56
N ALA A 29 18.29 -30.73 -7.69
CA ALA A 29 18.95 -31.01 -6.41
C ALA A 29 18.02 -31.67 -5.38
N ASN A 30 16.69 -31.55 -5.55
CA ASN A 30 15.68 -32.00 -4.59
C ASN A 30 14.55 -32.81 -5.28
N PRO A 31 14.81 -34.02 -5.80
CA PRO A 31 13.78 -34.85 -6.45
C PRO A 31 12.71 -35.34 -5.45
N ASN A 32 11.52 -35.71 -5.96
CA ASN A 32 10.35 -36.14 -5.16
C ASN A 32 9.94 -35.11 -4.09
N SER A 33 9.95 -33.83 -4.43
CA SER A 33 9.68 -32.73 -3.50
C SER A 33 8.68 -31.72 -4.08
N TRP A 34 8.55 -30.57 -3.42
CA TRP A 34 7.78 -29.43 -3.90
C TRP A 34 8.70 -28.23 -4.10
N LEU A 35 8.57 -27.57 -5.24
CA LEU A 35 9.20 -26.29 -5.51
C LEU A 35 8.23 -25.17 -5.15
N TYR A 36 8.50 -24.49 -4.03
CA TYR A 36 7.68 -23.37 -3.59
C TYR A 36 8.02 -22.09 -4.35
N VAL A 37 6.98 -21.36 -4.75
CA VAL A 37 7.09 -20.01 -5.32
C VAL A 37 6.78 -19.00 -4.22
N ILE A 38 7.72 -18.10 -3.98
CA ILE A 38 7.68 -17.13 -2.88
C ILE A 38 7.40 -15.74 -3.47
N ASP A 39 6.58 -14.94 -2.78
CA ASP A 39 6.31 -13.55 -3.14
C ASP A 39 7.63 -12.76 -3.17
N GLU A 40 7.83 -11.99 -4.24
CA GLU A 40 9.07 -11.25 -4.52
C GLU A 40 9.46 -10.22 -3.45
N ALA A 41 8.52 -9.82 -2.60
CA ALA A 41 8.82 -8.95 -1.46
C ALA A 41 9.59 -9.65 -0.32
N PHE A 42 9.76 -10.97 -0.39
CA PHE A 42 10.41 -11.79 0.64
C PHE A 42 11.70 -12.42 0.12
N ASP A 43 12.71 -12.50 1.00
CA ASP A 43 13.94 -13.23 0.71
C ASP A 43 13.67 -14.75 0.70
N PRO A 44 13.83 -15.44 -0.43
CA PRO A 44 13.59 -16.88 -0.52
C PRO A 44 14.56 -17.72 0.32
N ASN A 45 15.71 -17.16 0.73
CA ASN A 45 16.68 -17.84 1.59
C ASN A 45 16.49 -17.51 3.08
N GLY A 46 15.58 -16.58 3.39
CA GLY A 46 15.27 -16.15 4.75
C GLY A 46 14.08 -16.91 5.37
N PRO A 47 13.66 -16.53 6.59
CA PRO A 47 12.42 -17.03 7.16
C PRO A 47 11.21 -16.51 6.36
N VAL A 48 10.55 -17.39 5.61
CA VAL A 48 9.37 -17.07 4.80
C VAL A 48 8.08 -17.53 5.51
N PRO A 49 7.18 -16.61 5.88
CA PRO A 49 5.89 -16.98 6.43
C PRO A 49 5.04 -17.78 5.43
N SER A 50 4.25 -18.73 5.91
CA SER A 50 3.39 -19.56 5.02
C SER A 50 2.42 -18.76 4.15
N TRP A 51 2.01 -17.55 4.55
CA TRP A 51 1.14 -16.68 3.77
C TRP A 51 1.88 -15.88 2.69
N ALA A 52 3.22 -15.87 2.68
CA ALA A 52 4.04 -15.24 1.65
C ALA A 52 4.39 -16.20 0.49
N VAL A 53 3.99 -17.47 0.61
CA VAL A 53 4.13 -18.46 -0.47
C VAL A 53 2.97 -18.27 -1.43
N VAL A 54 3.27 -18.03 -2.71
CA VAL A 54 2.26 -17.88 -3.78
C VAL A 54 1.60 -19.23 -4.09
N GLY A 55 2.41 -20.30 -4.08
CA GLY A 55 1.99 -21.66 -4.36
C GLY A 55 3.20 -22.57 -4.54
N ALA A 56 3.00 -23.74 -5.14
CA ALA A 56 4.07 -24.68 -5.39
C ALA A 56 3.85 -25.51 -6.66
N TYR A 57 4.96 -25.97 -7.23
CA TYR A 57 4.98 -26.98 -8.29
C TYR A 57 5.52 -28.32 -7.72
N PRO A 58 4.93 -29.47 -8.07
CA PRO A 58 5.50 -30.76 -7.72
C PRO A 58 6.78 -31.02 -8.51
N VAL A 59 7.76 -31.65 -7.86
CA VAL A 59 9.03 -32.08 -8.48
C VAL A 59 9.05 -33.61 -8.50
N ASN A 60 9.21 -34.19 -9.69
CA ASN A 60 9.18 -35.64 -9.87
C ASN A 60 10.48 -36.32 -9.40
N GLY A 61 10.54 -37.65 -9.49
CA GLY A 61 11.72 -38.43 -9.08
C GLY A 61 12.97 -38.22 -9.95
N ALA A 62 12.83 -37.65 -11.15
CA ALA A 62 13.95 -37.26 -12.00
C ALA A 62 14.47 -35.84 -11.68
N GLY A 63 13.79 -35.11 -10.80
CA GLY A 63 14.11 -33.72 -10.48
C GLY A 63 13.53 -32.70 -11.48
N ASP A 64 12.58 -33.11 -12.32
CA ASP A 64 11.88 -32.19 -13.21
C ASP A 64 10.67 -31.56 -12.50
N ILE A 65 10.44 -30.28 -12.78
CA ILE A 65 9.27 -29.54 -12.31
C ILE A 65 8.08 -29.95 -13.18
N VAL A 66 7.04 -30.45 -12.54
CA VAL A 66 5.76 -30.75 -13.18
C VAL A 66 4.94 -29.47 -13.26
N GLU A 67 4.44 -29.11 -14.44
CA GLU A 67 3.65 -27.88 -14.67
C GLU A 67 2.20 -27.95 -14.12
N ASP A 68 2.04 -28.56 -12.95
CA ASP A 68 0.81 -28.65 -12.17
C ASP A 68 0.92 -27.68 -10.99
N PHE A 69 0.60 -26.40 -11.20
CA PHE A 69 0.73 -25.38 -10.16
C PHE A 69 -0.38 -25.49 -9.12
N HIS A 70 -0.01 -25.61 -7.84
CA HIS A 70 -0.93 -25.61 -6.71
C HIS A 70 -0.88 -24.24 -6.02
N PRO A 71 -1.89 -23.38 -6.18
CA PRO A 71 -1.92 -22.09 -5.49
C PRO A 71 -2.09 -22.28 -3.97
N ASN A 72 -1.53 -21.37 -3.19
CA ASN A 72 -1.71 -21.35 -1.74
C ASN A 72 -2.94 -20.51 -1.36
N ASP A 73 -3.97 -21.16 -0.82
CA ASP A 73 -5.20 -20.49 -0.38
C ASP A 73 -5.00 -19.46 0.75
N ARG A 74 -3.85 -19.51 1.42
CA ARG A 74 -3.47 -18.55 2.48
C ARG A 74 -2.59 -17.42 1.97
N TYR A 75 -2.28 -17.38 0.67
CA TYR A 75 -1.43 -16.36 0.09
C TYR A 75 -2.01 -14.97 0.30
N ARG A 76 -1.18 -14.05 0.81
CA ARG A 76 -1.48 -12.63 0.94
C ARG A 76 -0.52 -11.84 0.04
N PRO A 77 -0.99 -11.35 -1.12
CA PRO A 77 -0.13 -10.64 -2.05
C PRO A 77 0.48 -9.38 -1.46
N SER A 78 1.80 -9.22 -1.60
CA SER A 78 2.49 -7.99 -1.28
C SER A 78 2.08 -6.83 -2.20
N PRO A 79 2.34 -5.57 -1.83
CA PRO A 79 2.18 -4.44 -2.74
C PRO A 79 2.88 -4.63 -4.09
N GLN A 80 4.09 -5.22 -4.08
CA GLN A 80 4.88 -5.43 -5.29
C GLN A 80 4.20 -6.47 -6.20
N ALA A 81 3.73 -7.59 -5.62
CA ALA A 81 3.00 -8.62 -6.35
C ALA A 81 1.67 -8.13 -6.94
N LEU A 82 1.05 -7.10 -6.34
CA LEU A 82 -0.13 -6.40 -6.88
C LEU A 82 0.23 -5.34 -7.94
N GLY A 83 1.50 -5.16 -8.26
CA GLY A 83 1.99 -4.19 -9.23
C GLY A 83 1.94 -2.74 -8.75
N PHE A 84 1.92 -2.51 -7.43
CA PHE A 84 1.94 -1.15 -6.91
C PHE A 84 3.28 -0.47 -7.22
N PRO A 85 3.27 0.85 -7.50
CA PRO A 85 4.50 1.57 -7.77
C PRO A 85 5.41 1.51 -6.54
N LYS A 86 6.73 1.51 -6.77
CA LYS A 86 7.70 1.61 -5.69
C LYS A 86 7.42 2.89 -4.87
N PRO A 87 7.20 2.79 -3.55
CA PRO A 87 6.90 3.95 -2.73
C PRO A 87 8.09 4.92 -2.70
N SER A 88 7.79 6.20 -2.80
CA SER A 88 8.77 7.29 -2.77
C SER A 88 9.03 7.85 -1.36
N SER A 89 8.20 7.46 -0.39
CA SER A 89 8.32 7.86 1.02
C SER A 89 7.92 6.74 1.98
N ASP A 90 8.28 6.89 3.26
CA ASP A 90 7.88 5.96 4.31
C ASP A 90 6.36 5.91 4.49
N LEU A 91 5.68 7.05 4.35
CA LEU A 91 4.22 7.12 4.40
C LEU A 91 3.57 6.40 3.21
N GLU A 92 4.08 6.54 1.99
CA GLU A 92 3.58 5.77 0.84
C GLU A 92 3.78 4.26 1.03
N ARG A 93 4.95 3.86 1.54
CA ARG A 93 5.20 2.44 1.86
C ARG A 93 4.18 1.93 2.88
N LEU A 94 3.95 2.68 3.95
CA LEU A 94 2.99 2.28 4.98
C LEU A 94 1.56 2.24 4.43
N LEU A 95 1.14 3.21 3.62
CA LEU A 95 -0.17 3.22 2.96
C LEU A 95 -0.38 1.94 2.15
N GLN A 96 0.61 1.53 1.36
CA GLN A 96 0.54 0.28 0.60
C GLN A 96 0.44 -0.96 1.50
N LEU A 97 1.20 -1.00 2.60
CA LEU A 97 1.15 -2.11 3.57
C LEU A 97 -0.20 -2.18 4.30
N VAL A 98 -0.79 -1.03 4.65
CA VAL A 98 -2.12 -0.96 5.27
C VAL A 98 -3.19 -1.39 4.28
N TYR A 99 -3.13 -0.90 3.04
CA TYR A 99 -4.06 -1.29 1.98
C TYR A 99 -4.06 -2.80 1.73
N THR A 100 -2.88 -3.42 1.73
CA THR A 100 -2.70 -4.87 1.56
C THR A 100 -2.84 -5.66 2.87
N LYS A 101 -3.24 -5.02 3.98
CA LYS A 101 -3.46 -5.63 5.30
C LYS A 101 -2.22 -6.32 5.90
N HIS A 102 -1.03 -5.87 5.52
CA HIS A 102 0.24 -6.26 6.12
C HIS A 102 0.58 -5.42 7.36
N ARG A 103 -0.04 -4.25 7.50
CA ARG A 103 0.06 -3.38 8.67
C ARG A 103 -1.32 -2.89 9.12
N PRO A 104 -1.52 -2.66 10.43
CA PRO A 104 -2.73 -2.05 10.96
C PRO A 104 -2.89 -0.59 10.49
N ALA A 105 -4.12 -0.14 10.27
CA ALA A 105 -4.41 1.24 9.86
C ALA A 105 -4.09 2.26 10.97
N GLU A 106 -4.04 1.79 12.21
CA GLU A 106 -3.65 2.51 13.42
C GLU A 106 -2.20 3.01 13.37
N ASP A 107 -1.37 2.49 12.47
CA ASP A 107 0.00 2.97 12.25
C ASP A 107 0.05 4.27 11.43
N LEU A 108 -1.01 4.59 10.67
CA LEU A 108 -1.02 5.75 9.75
C LEU A 108 -0.89 7.10 10.45
N PRO A 109 -1.57 7.38 11.59
CA PRO A 109 -1.52 8.68 12.23
C PRO A 109 -0.10 9.15 12.52
N ALA A 110 0.75 8.33 13.15
CA ALA A 110 2.13 8.68 13.47
C ALA A 110 2.95 8.97 12.19
N ALA A 111 2.85 8.10 11.18
CA ALA A 111 3.56 8.30 9.92
C ALA A 111 3.11 9.58 9.17
N ILE A 112 1.82 9.93 9.26
CA ILE A 112 1.29 11.17 8.70
C ILE A 112 1.87 12.38 9.42
N LEU A 113 1.91 12.36 10.76
CA LEU A 113 2.43 13.43 11.59
C LEU A 113 3.90 13.75 11.28
N ASP A 114 4.72 12.73 11.03
CA ASP A 114 6.15 12.86 10.73
C ASP A 114 6.45 13.18 9.26
N SER A 115 5.44 13.19 8.39
CA SER A 115 5.62 13.41 6.96
C SER A 115 5.49 14.88 6.57
N THR A 116 6.20 15.28 5.52
CA THR A 116 5.87 16.52 4.79
C THR A 116 4.78 16.21 3.78
N LEU A 117 3.65 16.90 3.89
CA LEU A 117 2.50 16.79 3.01
C LEU A 117 2.36 18.02 2.13
N PHE A 118 1.76 17.84 0.96
CA PHE A 118 1.38 18.93 0.07
C PHE A 118 -0.13 19.11 0.10
N VAL A 119 -0.59 20.30 0.48
CA VAL A 119 -2.00 20.66 0.49
C VAL A 119 -2.30 21.69 -0.59
N TYR A 120 -3.56 21.73 -1.00
CA TYR A 120 -4.06 22.76 -1.89
C TYR A 120 -3.92 24.17 -1.31
N ALA A 121 -3.54 25.12 -2.16
CA ALA A 121 -3.49 26.54 -1.84
C ALA A 121 -3.88 27.40 -3.06
N MET A 122 -4.46 28.57 -2.82
CA MET A 122 -4.69 29.56 -3.88
C MET A 122 -3.44 30.42 -4.15
N SER A 123 -2.57 30.56 -3.14
CA SER A 123 -1.31 31.30 -3.25
C SER A 123 -0.27 30.78 -2.26
N PRO A 124 1.04 31.11 -2.42
CA PRO A 124 2.09 30.66 -1.51
C PRO A 124 1.96 31.19 -0.07
N ILE A 125 1.27 32.32 0.13
CA ILE A 125 1.12 32.97 1.44
C ILE A 125 -0.09 32.47 2.24
N GLN A 126 -1.00 31.71 1.61
CA GLN A 126 -2.18 31.17 2.29
C GLN A 126 -1.76 30.14 3.34
N ARG A 127 -2.18 30.36 4.59
CA ARG A 127 -1.88 29.46 5.72
C ARG A 127 -3.03 28.52 6.11
N THR A 128 -4.23 28.76 5.59
CA THR A 128 -5.39 27.85 5.76
C THR A 128 -5.27 26.63 4.85
N VAL A 129 -6.06 25.59 5.14
CA VAL A 129 -6.27 24.43 4.26
C VAL A 129 -7.60 24.57 3.53
N ILE A 130 -7.72 23.89 2.38
CA ILE A 130 -8.93 23.86 1.57
C ILE A 130 -9.56 22.47 1.71
N GLY A 131 -10.80 22.42 2.20
CA GLY A 131 -11.59 21.19 2.28
C GLY A 131 -12.57 21.07 1.12
N PHE A 132 -12.94 19.83 0.79
CA PHE A 132 -13.88 19.49 -0.28
C PHE A 132 -14.96 18.59 0.29
N HIS A 133 -16.18 18.69 -0.25
CA HIS A 133 -17.24 17.77 0.10
C HIS A 133 -17.04 16.45 -0.62
N ASP A 134 -17.13 15.34 0.12
CA ASP A 134 -17.32 14.03 -0.47
C ASP A 134 -18.77 13.87 -0.98
N PRO A 135 -19.09 12.75 -1.67
CA PRO A 135 -20.46 12.51 -2.14
C PRO A 135 -21.54 12.49 -1.04
N ASP A 136 -21.14 12.22 0.21
CA ASP A 136 -22.02 12.21 1.38
C ASP A 136 -22.13 13.58 2.07
N GLY A 137 -21.45 14.60 1.53
CA GLY A 137 -21.45 15.97 2.03
C GLY A 137 -20.48 16.22 3.20
N ARG A 138 -19.62 15.25 3.54
CA ARG A 138 -18.59 15.42 4.57
C ARG A 138 -17.43 16.22 4.01
N VAL A 139 -16.92 17.18 4.78
CA VAL A 139 -15.73 17.93 4.39
C VAL A 139 -14.49 17.08 4.69
N LEU A 140 -13.68 16.83 3.66
CA LEU A 140 -12.38 16.19 3.74
C LEU A 140 -11.30 17.20 3.35
N VAL A 141 -10.11 17.13 3.97
CA VAL A 141 -8.95 17.95 3.58
C VAL A 141 -7.97 17.10 2.76
N PRO A 142 -7.82 17.33 1.45
CA PRO A 142 -6.84 16.63 0.63
C PRO A 142 -5.41 16.98 1.02
N ALA A 143 -4.57 15.96 1.14
CA ALA A 143 -3.14 16.09 1.32
C ALA A 143 -2.41 15.05 0.47
N TYR A 144 -1.25 15.42 -0.07
CA TYR A 144 -0.49 14.60 -1.00
C TYR A 144 0.90 14.33 -0.46
N THR A 145 1.40 13.11 -0.66
CA THR A 145 2.75 12.70 -0.23
C THR A 145 3.86 13.32 -1.08
N SER A 146 3.53 13.77 -2.29
CA SER A 146 4.45 14.51 -3.17
C SER A 146 3.76 15.65 -3.92
N LYS A 147 4.51 16.70 -4.24
CA LYS A 147 4.00 17.85 -5.01
C LYS A 147 3.50 17.44 -6.41
N SER A 148 4.14 16.44 -7.02
CA SER A 148 3.78 15.94 -8.35
C SER A 148 2.42 15.25 -8.42
N MET A 149 1.88 14.82 -7.28
CA MET A 149 0.56 14.19 -7.20
C MET A 149 -0.58 15.21 -7.08
N VAL A 150 -0.26 16.47 -6.80
CA VAL A 150 -1.26 17.53 -6.77
C VAL A 150 -1.73 17.80 -8.21
N PRO A 151 -3.05 17.83 -8.48
CA PRO A 151 -3.58 18.15 -9.80
C PRO A 151 -3.00 19.45 -10.38
N ARG A 152 -2.61 19.38 -11.65
CA ARG A 152 -1.87 20.46 -12.34
C ARG A 152 -2.70 21.71 -12.57
N GLU A 153 -4.01 21.55 -12.62
CA GLU A 153 -5.00 22.61 -12.72
C GLU A 153 -5.10 23.45 -11.44
N TRP A 154 -4.60 22.96 -10.31
CA TRP A 154 -4.67 23.69 -9.06
C TRP A 154 -3.63 24.82 -9.03
N PRO A 155 -3.99 26.05 -8.61
CA PRO A 155 -3.09 27.19 -8.72
C PRO A 155 -1.75 26.98 -8.00
N HIS A 156 -1.81 26.47 -6.76
CA HIS A 156 -0.64 26.26 -5.93
C HIS A 156 -0.78 25.01 -5.05
N ALA A 157 0.37 24.47 -4.68
CA ALA A 157 0.51 23.46 -3.64
C ALA A 157 1.49 23.96 -2.58
N ARG A 158 1.15 23.78 -1.31
CA ARG A 158 1.97 24.21 -0.18
C ARG A 158 2.42 23.00 0.63
N ALA A 159 3.71 22.95 0.93
CA ALA A 159 4.27 21.96 1.85
C ALA A 159 3.90 22.30 3.30
N VAL A 160 3.51 21.29 4.06
CA VAL A 160 3.09 21.38 5.47
C VAL A 160 3.58 20.13 6.19
N VAL A 161 4.21 20.29 7.35
CA VAL A 161 4.54 19.15 8.21
C VAL A 161 3.24 18.57 8.77
N GLY A 162 3.08 17.25 8.78
CA GLY A 162 1.86 16.59 9.24
C GLY A 162 1.41 17.05 10.63
N ARG A 163 2.33 17.21 11.58
CA ARG A 163 2.02 17.79 12.90
C ARG A 163 1.37 19.17 12.85
N ASP A 164 1.78 20.01 11.91
CA ASP A 164 1.22 21.36 11.76
C ASP A 164 -0.14 21.35 11.07
N ILE A 165 -0.45 20.34 10.24
CA ILE A 165 -1.75 20.25 9.56
C ILE A 165 -2.89 20.06 10.54
N VAL A 166 -2.67 19.37 11.67
CA VAL A 166 -3.71 18.98 12.62
C VAL A 166 -4.49 20.19 13.14
N LYS A 167 -3.78 21.29 13.42
CA LYS A 167 -4.37 22.56 13.89
C LYS A 167 -5.23 23.24 12.81
N LEU A 168 -4.99 22.93 11.54
CA LEU A 168 -5.68 23.50 10.39
C LEU A 168 -6.93 22.71 9.99
N LEU A 169 -7.02 21.43 10.40
CA LEU A 169 -8.12 20.54 10.03
C LEU A 169 -9.47 20.96 10.63
N ALA A 170 -9.46 21.68 11.77
CA ALA A 170 -10.68 22.08 12.47
C ALA A 170 -11.66 20.91 12.73
N GLY A 171 -11.11 19.72 13.03
CA GLY A 171 -11.88 18.49 13.27
C GLY A 171 -12.24 17.68 12.02
N HIS A 172 -11.91 18.15 10.82
CA HIS A 172 -12.18 17.41 9.58
C HIS A 172 -11.10 16.38 9.28
N PRO A 173 -11.46 15.20 8.74
CA PRO A 173 -10.49 14.19 8.34
C PRO A 173 -9.56 14.68 7.22
N VAL A 174 -8.35 14.14 7.19
CA VAL A 174 -7.41 14.30 6.08
C VAL A 174 -7.54 13.13 5.11
N ALA A 175 -7.60 13.40 3.81
CA ALA A 175 -7.56 12.40 2.76
C ALA A 175 -6.17 12.40 2.12
N ILE A 176 -5.41 11.33 2.29
CA ILE A 176 -4.07 11.17 1.73
C ILE A 176 -4.16 10.61 0.32
N ASN A 177 -3.55 11.31 -0.64
CA ASN A 177 -3.50 10.95 -2.06
C ASN A 177 -4.88 10.58 -2.64
N PRO A 178 -5.92 11.42 -2.52
CA PRO A 178 -7.30 11.06 -2.88
C PRO A 178 -7.52 10.80 -4.38
N HIS A 179 -6.53 11.05 -5.21
CA HIS A 179 -6.57 10.82 -6.67
C HIS A 179 -5.62 9.69 -7.12
N ASP A 180 -5.02 8.97 -6.18
CA ASP A 180 -4.09 7.88 -6.47
C ASP A 180 -4.75 6.51 -6.25
N LEU A 181 -4.09 5.44 -6.72
CA LEU A 181 -4.52 4.05 -6.55
C LEU A 181 -4.64 3.65 -5.07
N VAL A 182 -3.71 4.13 -4.25
CA VAL A 182 -3.65 3.83 -2.82
C VAL A 182 -3.88 5.12 -2.03
N THR A 183 -5.04 5.20 -1.39
CA THR A 183 -5.49 6.36 -0.61
C THR A 183 -5.89 5.95 0.81
N ALA A 184 -5.93 6.91 1.73
CA ALA A 184 -6.48 6.73 3.06
C ALA A 184 -7.20 7.99 3.53
N VAL A 185 -8.32 7.81 4.23
CA VAL A 185 -9.00 8.89 4.96
C VAL A 185 -8.74 8.68 6.44
N VAL A 186 -8.07 9.63 7.08
CA VAL A 186 -7.66 9.56 8.48
C VAL A 186 -8.40 10.64 9.27
N PRO A 187 -9.24 10.26 10.25
CA PRO A 187 -9.94 11.22 11.09
C PRO A 187 -8.98 12.11 11.90
N ALA A 188 -9.34 13.38 12.09
CA ALA A 188 -8.51 14.34 12.80
C ALA A 188 -8.26 13.90 14.26
N GLU A 189 -9.25 13.28 14.88
CA GLU A 189 -9.18 12.73 16.23
C GLU A 189 -8.08 11.67 16.39
N HIS A 190 -7.79 10.89 15.34
CA HIS A 190 -6.71 9.89 15.39
C HIS A 190 -5.33 10.57 15.37
N LEU A 191 -5.18 11.66 14.62
CA LEU A 191 -3.96 12.46 14.60
C LEU A 191 -3.76 13.19 15.93
N ILE A 192 -4.82 13.76 16.50
CA ILE A 192 -4.79 14.43 17.81
C ILE A 192 -4.39 13.43 18.91
N ARG A 193 -4.98 12.24 18.88
CA ARG A 193 -4.65 11.17 19.83
C ARG A 193 -3.19 10.73 19.70
N ALA A 194 -2.69 10.53 18.49
CA ALA A 194 -1.30 10.14 18.26
C ALA A 194 -0.30 11.18 18.81
N ILE A 195 -0.59 12.48 18.65
CA ILE A 195 0.21 13.55 19.28
C ILE A 195 0.22 13.39 20.81
N ALA A 196 -0.95 13.19 21.43
CA ALA A 196 -1.07 13.07 22.88
C ALA A 196 -0.44 11.78 23.45
N ASP A 197 -0.38 10.70 22.67
CA ASP A 197 0.23 9.44 23.07
C ASP A 197 1.77 9.52 23.09
N GLU A 198 2.39 10.36 22.25
CA GLU A 198 3.85 10.59 22.23
C GLU A 198 4.36 11.54 23.33
N GLU A 199 3.51 12.45 23.82
CA GLU A 199 3.87 13.41 24.88
C GLU A 199 3.88 12.81 26.29
N ARG A 200 3.59 11.51 26.41
CA ARG A 200 3.42 10.77 27.67
C ARG A 200 4.63 9.89 27.98
#